data_AF-A0A553RN28-F1
#
_entry.id   AF-A0A553RN28-F1
#
_cell.length_a   1.000
_cell.length_b   1.000
_cell.length_c   1.000
_cell.angle_alpha   90.00
_cell.angle_beta   90.00
_cell.angle_gamma   90.00
#
_symmetry.space_group_name_H-M   'P 1'
#
loop_
_entity.id
_entity.type
_entity.pdbx_description
1 polymer ?
#
loop_
_entity_poly.entity_id
_entity_poly.type
_entity_poly.pdbx_seq_one_letter_code
_entity_poly.pdbx_strand_id
1 'polypeptide(L)'
;MENLYGVFQLSDEVACTSASVPTLNICNMNCAGLIDDDITDDVACLKTLLSQIKPKNIVRVAEIVDELFGGRCNSVVYSKYFTGCA
;
A
#
# COMPACT_ATOMS: atom_id res chain seq x y z
N MET A 1 2.02 -13.32 11.15
CA MET A 1 1.70 -12.08 11.89
C MET A 1 2.20 -11.01 10.97
N GLU A 2 1.26 -10.33 10.34
CA GLU A 2 1.51 -9.36 9.30
C GLU A 2 2.30 -8.17 9.85
N ASN A 3 3.34 -7.77 9.13
CA ASN A 3 4.07 -6.54 9.37
C ASN A 3 3.81 -5.56 8.22
N LEU A 4 3.65 -4.29 8.56
CA LEU A 4 3.45 -3.21 7.60
C LEU A 4 4.73 -2.38 7.44
N TYR A 5 5.10 -2.07 6.20
CA TYR A 5 6.35 -1.40 5.85
C TYR A 5 6.10 -0.07 5.14
N GLY A 6 6.97 0.90 5.41
CA GLY A 6 7.08 2.12 4.62
C GLY A 6 5.97 3.14 4.79
N VAL A 7 6.06 4.21 4.00
CA VAL A 7 5.12 5.34 4.05
C VAL A 7 3.68 4.95 3.69
N PHE A 8 3.51 3.89 2.89
CA PHE A 8 2.20 3.37 2.49
C PHE A 8 1.72 2.20 3.37
N GLN A 9 2.49 1.78 4.37
CA GLN A 9 2.15 0.69 5.28
C GLN A 9 1.77 -0.60 4.52
N LEU A 10 2.65 -1.06 3.64
CA LEU A 10 2.43 -2.24 2.80
C LEU A 10 2.76 -3.55 3.55
N SER A 11 1.90 -4.54 3.40
CA SER A 11 1.94 -5.84 4.08
C SER A 11 3.05 -6.78 3.57
N ASP A 12 3.83 -7.41 4.45
CA ASP A 12 4.76 -8.49 4.07
C ASP A 12 4.08 -9.82 3.73
N GLU A 13 2.82 -10.03 4.09
CA GLU A 13 2.07 -11.23 3.68
C GLU A 13 1.65 -11.13 2.19
N VAL A 14 1.55 -9.91 1.64
CA VAL A 14 1.01 -9.65 0.29
C VAL A 14 2.02 -9.00 -0.67
N ALA A 15 2.68 -7.92 -0.25
CA ALA A 15 3.40 -7.02 -1.14
C ALA A 15 4.82 -7.50 -1.46
N CYS A 16 5.59 -7.85 -0.43
CA CYS A 16 7.04 -8.06 -0.48
C CYS A 16 7.43 -9.30 0.33
N THR A 17 8.68 -9.75 0.17
CA THR A 17 9.23 -10.85 0.98
C THR A 17 9.99 -10.34 2.19
N SER A 18 9.63 -10.85 3.37
CA SER A 18 10.41 -10.77 4.61
C SER A 18 10.92 -12.16 5.00
N ALA A 19 11.97 -12.25 5.83
CA ALA A 19 12.54 -13.53 6.26
C ALA A 19 11.61 -14.34 7.20
N SER A 20 10.52 -13.74 7.64
CA SER A 20 9.77 -14.16 8.82
C SER A 20 8.46 -14.89 8.49
N VAL A 21 7.92 -14.73 7.27
CA VAL A 21 6.59 -15.25 6.91
C VAL A 21 6.52 -15.72 5.44
N PRO A 22 5.73 -16.77 5.13
CA PRO A 22 5.30 -17.05 3.77
C PRO A 22 4.52 -15.85 3.20
N THR A 23 4.78 -15.50 1.94
CA THR A 23 4.35 -14.25 1.32
C THR A 23 3.93 -14.49 -0.13
N LEU A 24 2.92 -13.75 -0.59
CA LEU A 24 2.54 -13.71 -2.00
C LEU A 24 3.54 -12.95 -2.87
N ASN A 25 4.28 -12.02 -2.26
CA ASN A 25 5.30 -11.19 -2.90
C ASN A 25 4.86 -10.62 -4.27
N ILE A 26 3.67 -10.01 -4.33
CA ILE A 26 3.07 -9.52 -5.58
C ILE A 26 3.99 -8.51 -6.30
N CYS A 27 4.73 -7.70 -5.54
CA CYS A 27 5.65 -6.71 -6.08
C CYS A 27 7.03 -7.27 -6.43
N ASN A 28 7.27 -8.57 -6.17
CA ASN A 28 8.52 -9.27 -6.46
C ASN A 28 9.77 -8.56 -5.91
N MET A 29 9.73 -8.19 -4.62
CA MET A 29 10.77 -7.39 -3.96
C MET A 29 11.00 -7.81 -2.50
N ASN A 30 12.10 -7.34 -1.89
CA ASN A 30 12.35 -7.49 -0.46
C ASN A 30 11.72 -6.31 0.30
N CYS A 31 11.13 -6.56 1.47
CA CYS A 31 10.50 -5.50 2.28
C CYS A 31 11.49 -4.43 2.79
N ALA A 32 12.80 -4.67 2.73
CA ALA A 32 13.82 -3.68 3.03
C ALA A 32 13.81 -2.48 2.05
N GLY A 33 13.37 -2.66 0.80
CA GLY A 33 13.22 -1.57 -0.16
C GLY A 33 12.14 -0.57 0.27
N LEU A 34 11.06 -1.07 0.90
CA LEU A 34 9.95 -0.24 1.37
C LEU A 34 10.27 0.65 2.58
N ILE A 35 11.47 0.57 3.14
CA ILE A 35 11.87 1.35 4.34
C ILE A 35 13.18 2.12 4.10
N ASP A 36 13.65 2.18 2.86
CA ASP A 36 14.75 3.05 2.50
C ASP A 36 14.24 4.47 2.18
N ASP A 37 15.14 5.35 1.75
CA ASP A 37 14.81 6.75 1.48
C ASP A 37 14.23 6.97 0.05
N ASP A 38 14.35 5.99 -0.86
CA ASP A 38 13.88 6.09 -2.25
C ASP A 38 12.48 5.49 -2.41
N ILE A 39 11.46 6.34 -2.32
CA ILE A 39 10.05 5.92 -2.42
C ILE A 39 9.59 5.46 -3.83
N THR A 40 10.50 5.33 -4.80
CA THR A 40 10.13 5.01 -6.19
C THR A 40 9.54 3.62 -6.32
N ASP A 41 10.13 2.63 -5.64
CA ASP A 41 9.65 1.24 -5.64
C ASP A 41 8.40 1.08 -4.76
N ASP A 42 8.28 1.82 -3.65
CA ASP A 42 7.04 1.92 -2.85
C ASP A 42 5.84 2.32 -3.71
N VAL A 43 5.98 3.42 -4.47
CA VAL A 43 4.91 3.93 -5.34
C VAL A 43 4.57 2.92 -6.45
N ALA A 44 5.58 2.25 -7.01
CA ALA A 44 5.37 1.23 -8.03
C ALA A 44 4.65 0.00 -7.47
N CYS A 45 5.00 -0.43 -6.25
CA CYS A 45 4.36 -1.55 -5.58
C CYS A 45 2.91 -1.23 -5.23
N LEU A 46 2.62 -0.05 -4.65
CA LEU A 46 1.25 0.39 -4.37
C LEU A 46 0.38 0.38 -5.63
N LYS A 47 0.88 0.91 -6.75
CA LYS A 47 0.16 0.88 -8.05
C LYS A 47 -0.10 -0.54 -8.53
N THR A 48 0.87 -1.43 -8.37
CA THR A 48 0.75 -2.84 -8.74
C THR A 48 -0.37 -3.49 -7.92
N LEU A 49 -0.37 -3.31 -6.60
CA LEU A 49 -1.41 -3.82 -5.72
C LEU A 49 -2.79 -3.28 -6.11
N LEU A 50 -2.95 -1.95 -6.28
CA LEU A 50 -4.20 -1.34 -6.72
C LEU A 50 -4.69 -1.88 -8.08
N SER A 51 -3.77 -2.22 -8.99
CA SER A 51 -4.12 -2.80 -10.30
C SER A 51 -4.64 -4.24 -10.21
N GLN A 52 -4.31 -4.97 -9.14
CA GLN A 52 -4.84 -6.31 -8.84
C GLN A 52 -6.26 -6.25 -8.24
N ILE A 53 -6.67 -5.10 -7.69
CA ILE A 53 -8.00 -4.85 -7.10
C ILE A 53 -9.10 -4.65 -8.16
N LYS A 54 -8.86 -5.00 -9.44
CA LYS A 54 -9.85 -4.79 -10.52
C LYS A 54 -11.20 -5.41 -10.15
N PRO A 55 -12.32 -4.72 -10.48
CA PRO A 55 -13.67 -5.10 -10.08
C PRO A 55 -14.15 -6.32 -10.86
N LYS A 56 -13.68 -7.49 -10.47
CA LYS A 56 -14.35 -8.76 -10.75
C LYS A 56 -14.45 -9.52 -9.42
N ASN A 57 -15.58 -9.30 -8.76
CA ASN A 57 -16.14 -10.15 -7.69
C ASN A 57 -15.37 -10.29 -6.36
N ILE A 58 -14.83 -9.21 -5.77
CA ILE A 58 -14.42 -9.29 -4.35
C ILE A 58 -14.80 -8.01 -3.61
N VAL A 59 -16.04 -7.99 -3.10
CA VAL A 59 -16.57 -7.01 -2.14
C VAL A 59 -15.56 -6.75 -1.00
N ARG A 60 -14.85 -7.80 -0.56
CA ARG A 60 -13.83 -7.75 0.51
C ARG A 60 -12.65 -6.82 0.22
N VAL A 61 -12.18 -6.71 -1.03
CA VAL A 61 -10.99 -5.90 -1.33
C VAL A 61 -11.33 -4.42 -1.38
N ALA A 62 -12.53 -4.08 -1.88
CA ALA A 62 -13.06 -2.73 -1.77
C ALA A 62 -13.28 -2.33 -0.31
N GLU A 63 -13.81 -3.23 0.52
CA GLU A 63 -13.96 -3.02 1.97
C GLU A 63 -12.63 -2.80 2.68
N ILE A 64 -11.60 -3.59 2.38
CA ILE A 64 -10.26 -3.42 2.97
C ILE A 64 -9.61 -2.10 2.52
N VAL A 65 -9.77 -1.71 1.25
CA VAL A 65 -9.32 -0.39 0.76
C VAL A 65 -10.10 0.74 1.44
N ASP A 66 -11.40 0.58 1.66
CA ASP A 66 -12.25 1.54 2.37
C ASP A 66 -11.93 1.60 3.88
N GLU A 67 -11.51 0.51 4.49
CA GLU A 67 -11.07 0.46 5.89
C GLU A 67 -9.68 1.08 6.08
N LEU A 68 -8.75 0.83 5.15
CA LEU A 68 -7.39 1.38 5.18
C LEU A 68 -7.35 2.87 4.81
N PHE A 69 -8.17 3.29 3.84
CA PHE A 69 -8.12 4.64 3.24
C PHE A 69 -9.46 5.41 3.29
N GLY A 70 -10.59 4.71 3.34
CA GLY A 70 -11.95 5.24 3.11
C GLY A 70 -12.69 5.77 4.34
N GLY A 71 -12.00 6.09 5.43
CA GLY A 71 -12.61 6.85 6.55
C GLY A 71 -12.00 8.22 6.76
N ARG A 72 -10.66 8.28 6.76
CA ARG A 72 -9.92 9.48 7.16
C ARG A 72 -9.83 10.54 6.07
N CYS A 73 -9.93 10.15 4.80
CA CYS A 73 -9.75 11.04 3.66
C CYS A 73 -11.07 11.54 3.04
N ASN A 74 -12.23 10.99 3.41
CA ASN A 74 -13.52 11.28 2.75
C ASN A 74 -13.95 12.75 2.79
N SER A 75 -13.61 13.44 3.89
CA SER A 75 -13.92 14.87 4.08
C SER A 75 -12.68 15.76 3.95
N VAL A 76 -11.54 15.18 3.54
CA VAL A 76 -10.28 15.91 3.41
C VAL A 76 -10.26 16.62 2.07
N VAL A 77 -10.10 17.94 2.11
CA VAL A 77 -9.80 18.73 0.92
C VAL A 77 -8.31 18.62 0.65
N TYR A 78 -7.91 17.80 -0.33
CA TYR A 78 -6.49 17.52 -0.62
C TYR A 78 -5.66 18.78 -0.87
N SER A 79 -6.24 19.85 -1.45
CA SER A 79 -5.52 21.11 -1.65
C SER A 79 -5.06 21.75 -0.34
N LYS A 80 -5.76 21.51 0.77
CA LYS A 80 -5.31 21.96 2.09
C LYS A 80 -4.07 21.20 2.57
N TYR A 81 -3.99 19.90 2.29
CA TYR A 81 -2.83 19.08 2.64
C TYR A 81 -1.55 19.57 1.92
N PHE A 82 -1.69 20.04 0.68
CA PHE A 82 -0.59 20.59 -0.11
C PHE A 82 -0.38 22.11 0.04
N THR A 83 -0.98 22.74 1.06
CA THR A 83 -0.84 24.20 1.25
C THR A 83 0.61 24.57 1.53
N GLY A 84 1.19 25.46 0.74
CA GLY A 84 2.58 25.94 0.90
C GLY A 84 3.64 25.07 0.23
N CYS A 85 3.24 23.99 -0.43
CA CYS A 85 4.08 23.26 -1.38
C CYS A 85 4.02 23.94 -2.75
N ALA A 86 5.17 24.02 -3.45
CA ALA A 86 5.31 24.70 -4.74
C ALA A 86 5.26 23.72 -5.92
#